data_AF-A0A9P1GBG8-F1
#
_entry.id   AF-A0A9P1GBG8-F1
#
_cell.length_a   1.000
_cell.length_b   1.000
_cell.length_c   1.000
_cell.angle_alpha   90.00
_cell.angle_beta   90.00
_cell.angle_gamma   90.00
#
_symmetry.space_group_name_H-M   'P 1'
#
loop_
_entity.id
_entity.type
_entity.pdbx_description
1 polymer ?
#
loop_
_entity_poly.entity_id
_entity_poly.type
_entity_poly.pdbx_seq_one_letter_code
_entity_poly.pdbx_strand_id
1 'polypeptide(L)'
;MSERLRDRHEASMDADLDLQTEKSAERLLKASAGAFSSTEEARQCWNSLEQAELRKSRLQAELRSLQSQQRQHQTRIHAFVKEEQREKALTERLLQLQHAEMQLGLPHIDIDHRSGICYLGDPPATGEVPQRDGDGETEALRSIKVEFDEEGTLLHAEPHPSLGLENCAAQAVAQQDFAILPTMVWNHLCDAGKIGSSPEDALSPLQPMQGARGGA
;
A
#
# COMPACT_ATOMS: atom_id res chain seq x y z
N MET A 1 -113.16 26.17 35.70
CA MET A 1 -112.01 25.51 36.38
C MET A 1 -111.24 24.52 35.49
N SER A 2 -111.69 24.23 34.25
CA SER A 2 -111.02 23.27 33.35
C SER A 2 -109.83 23.82 32.55
N GLU A 3 -109.73 25.13 32.30
CA GLU A 3 -108.62 25.70 31.50
C GLU A 3 -107.29 25.78 32.28
N ARG A 4 -107.32 26.17 33.56
CA ARG A 4 -106.11 26.31 34.38
C ARG A 4 -105.33 25.01 34.64
N LEU A 5 -105.99 23.85 34.49
CA LEU A 5 -105.34 22.54 34.58
C LEU A 5 -104.72 22.10 33.25
N ARG A 6 -105.27 22.57 32.11
CA ARG A 6 -104.71 22.32 30.78
C ARG A 6 -103.46 23.19 30.57
N ASP A 7 -103.50 24.47 30.94
CA ASP A 7 -102.35 25.37 30.86
C ASP A 7 -101.16 24.91 31.73
N ARG A 8 -101.43 24.30 32.89
CA ARG A 8 -100.40 23.71 33.76
C ARG A 8 -99.78 22.44 33.18
N HIS A 9 -100.55 21.65 32.44
CA HIS A 9 -100.06 20.42 31.84
C HIS A 9 -99.29 20.72 30.54
N GLU A 10 -99.72 21.72 29.77
CA GLU A 10 -98.99 22.22 28.60
C GLU A 10 -97.66 22.86 29.01
N ALA A 11 -97.64 23.74 30.02
CA ALA A 11 -96.39 24.33 30.53
C ALA A 11 -95.43 23.30 31.14
N SER A 12 -95.95 22.20 31.71
CA SER A 12 -95.12 21.10 32.22
C SER A 12 -94.53 20.25 31.09
N MET A 13 -95.27 20.03 30.01
CA MET A 13 -94.77 19.26 28.85
C MET A 13 -93.75 20.06 28.05
N ASP A 14 -93.95 21.38 27.92
CA ASP A 14 -92.98 22.29 27.27
C ASP A 14 -91.66 22.36 28.06
N ALA A 15 -91.73 22.44 29.40
CA ALA A 15 -90.53 22.41 30.25
C ALA A 15 -89.77 21.07 30.16
N ASP A 16 -90.48 19.94 30.04
CA ASP A 16 -89.86 18.63 29.85
C ASP A 16 -89.25 18.47 28.46
N LEU A 17 -89.86 19.04 27.42
CA LEU A 17 -89.32 19.11 26.06
C LEU A 17 -88.03 19.95 26.03
N ASP A 18 -88.02 21.12 26.66
CA ASP A 18 -86.83 21.97 26.76
C ASP A 18 -85.69 21.27 27.51
N LEU A 19 -85.98 20.60 28.63
CA LEU A 19 -84.97 19.84 29.38
C LEU A 19 -84.42 18.64 28.59
N GLN A 20 -85.26 18.00 27.75
CA GLN A 20 -84.82 16.93 26.86
C GLN A 20 -83.97 17.45 25.70
N THR A 21 -84.31 18.60 25.13
CA THR A 21 -83.50 19.22 24.06
C THR A 21 -82.14 19.65 24.56
N GLU A 22 -82.02 20.27 25.74
CA GLU A 22 -80.73 20.64 26.34
C GLU A 22 -79.85 19.44 26.62
N LYS A 23 -80.40 18.38 27.24
CA LYS A 23 -79.66 17.13 27.49
C LYS A 23 -79.21 16.46 26.19
N SER A 24 -80.01 16.53 25.13
CA SER A 24 -79.64 16.00 23.82
C SER A 24 -78.52 16.83 23.17
N ALA A 25 -78.57 18.16 23.29
CA ALA A 25 -77.55 19.07 22.78
C ALA A 25 -76.20 18.87 23.50
N GLU A 26 -76.19 18.72 24.82
CA GLU A 26 -74.98 18.40 25.57
C GLU A 26 -74.36 17.05 25.15
N ARG A 27 -75.19 16.03 24.90
CA ARG A 27 -74.72 14.73 24.42
C ARG A 27 -74.12 14.84 23.03
N LEU A 28 -74.73 15.60 22.12
CA LEU A 28 -74.20 15.85 20.79
C LEU A 28 -72.88 16.65 20.84
N LEU A 29 -72.79 17.66 21.69
CA LEU A 29 -71.54 18.40 21.90
C LEU A 29 -70.43 17.51 22.45
N LYS A 30 -70.70 16.71 23.48
CA LYS A 30 -69.73 15.74 24.03
C LYS A 30 -69.32 14.69 22.99
N ALA A 31 -70.27 14.17 22.21
CA ALA A 31 -69.98 13.24 21.12
C ALA A 31 -69.12 13.88 20.03
N SER A 32 -69.40 15.13 19.65
CA SER A 32 -68.61 15.87 18.67
C SER A 32 -67.19 16.14 19.17
N ALA A 33 -67.01 16.56 20.43
CA ALA A 33 -65.70 16.77 21.04
C ALA A 33 -64.88 15.46 21.10
N GLY A 34 -65.52 14.33 21.45
CA GLY A 34 -64.90 13.01 21.40
C GLY A 34 -64.50 12.59 19.99
N ALA A 35 -65.34 12.86 18.98
CA ALA A 35 -65.02 12.59 17.58
C ALA A 35 -63.84 13.44 17.09
N PHE A 36 -63.76 14.72 17.47
CA PHE A 36 -62.62 15.58 17.14
C PHE A 36 -61.33 15.05 17.76
N SER A 37 -61.32 14.72 19.06
CA SER A 37 -60.15 14.11 19.72
C SER A 37 -59.70 12.84 19.01
N SER A 38 -60.65 11.94 18.69
CA SER A 38 -60.35 10.69 18.00
C SER A 38 -59.78 10.89 16.59
N THR A 39 -60.31 11.86 15.83
CA THR A 39 -59.78 12.18 14.49
C THR A 39 -58.40 12.83 14.54
N GLU A 40 -58.12 13.64 15.56
CA GLU A 40 -56.80 14.23 15.79
C GLU A 40 -55.77 13.17 16.17
N GLU A 41 -56.10 12.28 17.09
CA GLU A 41 -55.25 11.13 17.46
C GLU A 41 -54.97 10.22 16.25
N ALA A 42 -56.00 9.91 15.45
CA ALA A 42 -55.83 9.15 14.22
C ALA A 42 -54.85 9.85 13.26
N ARG A 43 -54.97 11.18 13.09
CA ARG A 43 -54.06 11.97 12.24
C ARG A 43 -52.62 11.96 12.77
N GLN A 44 -52.44 12.10 14.09
CA GLN A 44 -51.11 12.01 14.70
C GLN A 44 -50.49 10.63 14.49
N CYS A 45 -51.29 9.57 14.62
CA CYS A 45 -50.87 8.19 14.35
C CYS A 45 -50.42 8.02 12.89
N TRP A 46 -51.19 8.53 11.92
CA TRP A 46 -50.83 8.50 10.50
C TRP A 46 -49.52 9.24 10.20
N ASN A 47 -49.35 10.46 10.74
CA ASN A 47 -48.12 11.23 10.57
C ASN A 47 -46.91 10.50 11.17
N SER A 48 -47.09 9.88 12.34
CA SER A 48 -46.02 9.10 12.99
C SER A 48 -45.64 7.87 12.16
N LEU A 49 -46.62 7.18 11.55
CA LEU A 49 -46.38 6.05 10.67
C LEU A 49 -45.59 6.50 9.42
N GLU A 50 -46.02 7.58 8.77
CA GLU A 50 -45.34 8.13 7.60
C GLU A 50 -43.89 8.51 7.92
N GLN A 51 -43.64 9.16 9.05
CA GLN A 51 -42.28 9.48 9.50
C GLN A 51 -41.43 8.23 9.76
N ALA A 52 -42.03 7.19 10.36
CA ALA A 52 -41.34 5.92 10.60
C ALA A 52 -40.97 5.23 9.28
N GLU A 53 -41.85 5.25 8.28
CA GLU A 53 -41.59 4.70 6.94
C GLU A 53 -40.48 5.47 6.21
N LEU A 54 -40.48 6.81 6.27
CA LEU A 54 -39.41 7.63 5.71
C LEU A 54 -38.06 7.33 6.37
N ARG A 55 -38.02 7.23 7.71
CA ARG A 55 -36.80 6.84 8.45
C ARG A 55 -36.32 5.45 8.06
N LYS A 56 -37.24 4.49 7.95
CA LYS A 56 -36.93 3.12 7.52
C LYS A 56 -36.33 3.11 6.12
N SER A 57 -36.92 3.84 5.17
CA SER A 57 -36.41 3.95 3.80
C SER A 57 -35.00 4.56 3.77
N ARG A 58 -34.78 5.64 4.53
CA ARG A 58 -33.46 6.26 4.66
C ARG A 58 -32.40 5.30 5.21
N LEU A 59 -32.70 4.63 6.32
CA LEU A 59 -31.77 3.67 6.94
C LEU A 59 -31.48 2.49 6.02
N GLN A 60 -32.47 2.03 5.23
CA GLN A 60 -32.25 0.99 4.22
C GLN A 60 -31.31 1.45 3.10
N ALA A 61 -31.42 2.72 2.65
CA ALA A 61 -30.51 3.29 1.67
C ALA A 61 -29.08 3.42 2.21
N GLU A 62 -28.93 3.90 3.46
CA GLU A 62 -27.64 4.00 4.14
C GLU A 62 -27.00 2.61 4.32
N LEU A 63 -27.78 1.60 4.73
CA LEU A 63 -27.32 0.22 4.86
C LEU A 63 -26.80 -0.33 3.53
N ARG A 64 -27.52 -0.11 2.42
CA ARG A 64 -27.06 -0.53 1.08
C ARG A 64 -25.78 0.19 0.67
N SER A 65 -25.67 1.48 0.96
CA SER A 65 -24.47 2.27 0.68
C SER A 65 -23.26 1.73 1.44
N LEU A 66 -23.40 1.50 2.75
CA LEU A 66 -22.33 0.93 3.58
C LEU A 66 -21.93 -0.48 3.14
N GLN A 67 -22.89 -1.33 2.77
CA GLN A 67 -22.59 -2.66 2.23
C GLN A 67 -21.82 -2.58 0.90
N SER A 68 -22.17 -1.63 0.03
CA SER A 68 -21.43 -1.40 -1.22
C SER A 68 -20.01 -0.92 -0.95
N GLN A 69 -19.84 0.02 -0.02
CA GLN A 69 -18.51 0.49 0.40
C GLN A 69 -17.68 -0.64 1.01
N GLN A 70 -18.26 -1.46 1.88
CA GLN A 70 -17.59 -2.61 2.48
C GLN A 70 -17.07 -3.57 1.41
N ARG A 71 -17.89 -3.91 0.40
CA ARG A 71 -17.47 -4.77 -0.71
C ARG A 71 -16.33 -4.14 -1.50
N GLN A 72 -16.41 -2.84 -1.79
CA GLN A 72 -15.35 -2.12 -2.49
C GLN A 72 -14.03 -2.16 -1.70
N HIS A 73 -14.08 -1.94 -0.38
CA HIS A 73 -12.90 -2.04 0.48
C HIS A 73 -12.34 -3.46 0.52
N GLN A 74 -13.18 -4.49 0.62
CA GLN A 74 -12.74 -5.89 0.57
C GLN A 74 -12.04 -6.21 -0.75
N THR A 75 -12.57 -5.76 -1.89
CA THR A 75 -11.92 -5.93 -3.20
C THR A 75 -10.56 -5.23 -3.25
N ARG A 76 -10.45 -4.00 -2.73
CA ARG A 76 -9.18 -3.27 -2.66
C ARG A 76 -8.16 -3.97 -1.77
N ILE A 77 -8.57 -4.44 -0.59
CA ILE A 77 -7.70 -5.19 0.32
C ILE A 77 -7.17 -6.44 -0.37
N HIS A 78 -8.03 -7.22 -1.02
CA HIS A 78 -7.61 -8.41 -1.76
C HIS A 78 -6.63 -8.08 -2.90
N ALA A 79 -6.86 -6.98 -3.62
CA ALA A 79 -5.92 -6.53 -4.65
C ALA A 79 -4.55 -6.16 -4.07
N PHE A 80 -4.50 -5.43 -2.95
CA PHE A 80 -3.25 -5.08 -2.28
C PHE A 80 -2.49 -6.30 -1.76
N VAL A 81 -3.18 -7.27 -1.13
CA VAL A 81 -2.55 -8.51 -0.66
C VAL A 81 -1.90 -9.27 -1.82
N LYS A 82 -2.56 -9.32 -2.98
CA LYS A 82 -2.01 -9.97 -4.18
C LYS A 82 -0.77 -9.26 -4.70
N GLU A 83 -0.75 -7.93 -4.66
CA GLU A 83 0.40 -7.15 -5.11
C GLU A 83 1.59 -7.29 -4.14
N GLU A 84 1.34 -7.21 -2.84
CA GLU A 84 2.35 -7.46 -1.81
C GLU A 84 3.00 -8.85 -1.96
N GLN A 85 2.20 -9.88 -2.26
CA GLN A 85 2.72 -11.23 -2.53
C GLN A 85 3.64 -11.28 -3.76
N ARG A 86 3.31 -10.52 -4.81
CA ARG A 86 4.14 -10.43 -6.02
C ARG A 86 5.46 -9.73 -5.74
N GLU A 87 5.42 -8.61 -5.03
CA GLU A 87 6.63 -7.86 -4.64
C GLU A 87 7.54 -8.70 -3.75
N LYS A 88 6.98 -9.43 -2.77
CA LYS A 88 7.75 -10.36 -1.94
C LYS A 88 8.42 -11.46 -2.76
N ALA A 89 7.68 -12.08 -3.68
CA ALA A 89 8.24 -13.12 -4.56
C ALA A 89 9.33 -12.56 -5.50
N LEU A 90 9.18 -11.33 -5.98
CA LEU A 90 10.21 -10.67 -6.79
C LEU A 90 11.46 -10.37 -5.96
N THR A 91 11.28 -9.84 -4.75
CA THR A 91 12.39 -9.53 -3.83
C THR A 91 13.16 -10.79 -3.47
N GLU A 92 12.47 -11.89 -3.16
CA GLU A 92 13.10 -13.18 -2.89
C GLU A 92 13.91 -13.69 -4.09
N ARG A 93 13.38 -13.55 -5.31
CA ARG A 93 14.13 -13.90 -6.54
C ARG A 93 15.37 -13.03 -6.73
N LEU A 94 15.27 -11.73 -6.50
CA LEU A 94 16.41 -10.82 -6.60
C LEU A 94 17.50 -11.15 -5.57
N LEU A 95 17.12 -11.49 -4.33
CA LEU A 95 18.06 -11.95 -3.30
C LEU A 95 18.72 -13.29 -3.69
N GLN A 96 17.96 -14.22 -4.29
CA GLN A 96 18.52 -15.47 -4.81
C GLN A 96 19.51 -15.22 -5.95
N LEU A 97 19.21 -14.30 -6.86
CA LEU A 97 20.12 -13.90 -7.93
C LEU A 97 21.39 -13.27 -7.37
N GLN A 98 21.27 -12.31 -6.45
CA GLN A 98 22.41 -11.70 -5.77
C GLN A 98 23.28 -12.75 -5.06
N HIS A 99 22.65 -13.73 -4.38
CA HIS A 99 23.40 -14.81 -3.74
C HIS A 99 24.12 -15.70 -4.77
N ALA A 100 23.49 -16.00 -5.90
CA ALA A 100 24.12 -16.75 -6.99
C ALA A 100 25.28 -15.97 -7.62
N GLU A 101 25.14 -14.65 -7.82
CA GLU A 101 26.21 -13.76 -8.30
C GLU A 101 27.42 -13.79 -7.35
N MET A 102 27.18 -13.73 -6.04
CA MET A 102 28.24 -13.88 -5.04
C MET A 102 28.92 -15.25 -5.11
N GLN A 103 28.18 -16.35 -5.28
CA GLN A 103 28.75 -17.70 -5.39
C GLN A 103 29.58 -17.89 -6.67
N LEU A 104 29.21 -17.21 -7.75
CA LEU A 104 29.95 -17.23 -9.02
C LEU A 104 31.19 -16.32 -9.00
N GLY A 105 31.36 -15.49 -7.96
CA GLY A 105 32.44 -14.52 -7.86
C GLY A 105 32.35 -13.43 -8.93
N LEU A 106 31.13 -13.09 -9.37
CA LEU A 106 30.93 -12.00 -10.30
C LEU A 106 31.17 -10.66 -9.58
N PRO A 107 31.81 -9.68 -10.25
CA PRO A 107 32.01 -8.38 -9.64
C PRO A 107 30.66 -7.67 -9.49
N HIS A 108 30.41 -7.11 -8.30
CA HIS A 108 29.33 -6.17 -8.12
C HIS A 108 29.63 -4.90 -8.93
N ILE A 109 28.65 -4.35 -9.64
CA ILE A 109 28.83 -3.12 -10.43
C ILE A 109 27.90 -2.07 -9.82
N ASP A 110 28.47 -1.01 -9.28
CA ASP A 110 27.73 0.13 -8.74
C ASP A 110 28.12 1.41 -9.47
N ILE A 111 27.13 2.21 -9.89
CA ILE A 111 27.35 3.45 -10.64
C ILE A 111 26.84 4.62 -9.81
N ASP A 112 27.77 5.41 -9.28
CA ASP A 112 27.43 6.68 -8.66
C ASP A 112 27.27 7.75 -9.73
N HIS A 113 26.01 7.95 -10.15
CA HIS A 113 25.64 8.96 -11.15
C HIS A 113 26.03 10.40 -10.74
N ARG A 114 26.24 10.69 -9.45
CA ARG A 114 26.59 12.05 -9.00
C ARG A 114 28.07 12.35 -9.21
N SER A 115 28.93 11.37 -8.93
CA SER A 115 30.38 11.49 -9.16
C SER A 115 30.79 11.08 -10.57
N GLY A 116 29.92 10.36 -11.29
CA GLY A 116 30.27 9.77 -12.58
C GLY A 116 31.32 8.68 -12.40
N ILE A 117 31.24 7.87 -11.34
CA ILE A 117 32.18 6.79 -11.06
C ILE A 117 31.42 5.48 -10.98
N CYS A 118 31.86 4.51 -11.78
CA CYS A 118 31.46 3.12 -11.67
C CYS A 118 32.52 2.36 -10.87
N TYR A 119 32.08 1.61 -9.86
CA TYR A 119 32.90 0.76 -9.02
C TYR A 119 32.66 -0.71 -9.35
N LEU A 120 33.75 -1.47 -9.40
CA LEU A 120 33.76 -2.93 -9.52
C LEU A 120 34.08 -3.57 -8.16
N GLY A 121 33.08 -4.17 -7.53
CA GLY A 121 33.13 -4.78 -6.21
C GLY A 121 32.28 -4.03 -5.19
N ASP A 122 32.45 -4.38 -3.92
CA ASP A 122 31.77 -3.65 -2.84
C ASP A 122 32.31 -2.22 -2.76
N PRO A 123 31.45 -1.19 -2.81
CA PRO A 123 31.89 0.18 -2.59
C PRO A 123 32.47 0.30 -1.18
N PRO A 124 33.48 1.16 -0.95
CA PRO A 124 34.02 1.37 0.38
C PRO A 124 32.89 1.80 1.31
N ALA A 125 32.78 1.13 2.46
CA ALA A 125 31.74 1.41 3.45
C ALA A 125 31.75 2.91 3.78
N THR A 126 30.66 3.58 3.43
CA THR A 126 30.58 5.03 3.30
C THR A 126 30.95 5.70 4.63
N GLY A 127 32.13 6.34 4.69
CA GLY A 127 32.54 7.17 5.83
C GLY A 127 33.92 6.87 6.40
N GLU A 128 34.52 5.73 6.07
CA GLU A 128 35.92 5.49 6.40
C GLU A 128 36.79 6.03 5.27
N VAL A 129 37.44 7.17 5.54
CA VAL A 129 38.52 7.66 4.68
C VAL A 129 39.51 6.50 4.52
N PRO A 130 39.85 6.08 3.29
CA PRO A 130 40.77 4.97 3.08
C PRO A 130 42.04 5.26 3.88
N GLN A 131 42.23 4.50 4.95
CA GLN A 131 43.47 4.56 5.72
C GLN A 131 44.58 4.19 4.75
N ARG A 132 45.65 4.99 4.77
CA ARG A 132 46.69 5.09 3.74
C ARG A 132 47.59 3.84 3.63
N ASP A 133 47.13 2.72 4.16
CA ASP A 133 47.86 1.48 4.32
C ASP A 133 47.47 0.54 3.17
N GLY A 134 47.99 0.79 1.97
CA GLY A 134 48.07 -0.19 0.88
C GLY A 134 46.83 -0.46 0.04
N ASP A 135 45.61 -0.34 0.57
CA ASP A 135 44.40 -0.79 -0.14
C ASP A 135 43.86 0.20 -1.20
N GLY A 136 44.26 1.48 -1.12
CA GLY A 136 43.75 2.54 -2.02
C GLY A 136 44.15 2.39 -3.49
N GLU A 137 45.26 1.70 -3.81
CA GLU A 137 45.61 1.43 -5.21
C GLU A 137 44.67 0.41 -5.83
N THR A 138 44.24 -0.60 -5.07
CA THR A 138 43.31 -1.62 -5.53
C THR A 138 41.93 -1.03 -5.80
N GLU A 139 41.49 -0.07 -4.98
CA GLU A 139 40.25 0.68 -5.19
C GLU A 139 40.30 1.54 -6.46
N ALA A 140 41.42 2.25 -6.69
CA ALA A 140 41.59 3.07 -7.89
C ALA A 140 41.50 2.23 -9.18
N LEU A 141 42.08 1.03 -9.18
CA LEU A 141 42.02 0.08 -10.29
C LEU A 141 40.60 -0.48 -10.55
N ARG A 142 39.73 -0.47 -9.55
CA ARG A 142 38.33 -0.92 -9.65
C ARG A 142 37.36 0.19 -10.04
N SER A 143 37.84 1.43 -10.08
CA SER A 143 37.03 2.60 -10.44
C SER A 143 37.15 2.92 -11.93
N ILE A 144 36.02 3.25 -12.55
CA ILE A 144 35.92 3.72 -13.93
C ILE A 144 35.16 5.03 -13.90
N LYS A 145 35.75 6.10 -14.43
CA LYS A 145 35.03 7.36 -14.60
C LYS A 145 34.12 7.25 -15.83
N VAL A 146 32.84 7.57 -15.67
CA VAL A 146 31.81 7.47 -16.70
C VAL A 146 30.95 8.73 -16.71
N GLU A 147 30.59 9.19 -17.91
CA GLU A 147 29.67 10.31 -18.11
C GLU A 147 28.55 9.86 -19.05
N PHE A 148 27.31 9.99 -18.58
CA PHE A 148 26.10 9.70 -19.35
C PHE A 148 25.33 11.00 -19.63
N ASP A 149 24.62 11.06 -20.75
CA ASP A 149 23.67 12.13 -21.02
C ASP A 149 22.33 11.91 -20.27
N GLU A 150 21.36 12.83 -20.49
CA GLU A 150 20.03 12.75 -19.87
C GLU A 150 19.22 11.55 -20.39
N GLU A 151 19.54 11.07 -21.59
CA GLU A 151 18.94 9.93 -22.25
C GLU A 151 19.56 8.59 -21.84
N GLY A 152 20.66 8.61 -21.08
CA GLY A 152 21.40 7.42 -20.65
C GLY A 152 22.42 6.89 -21.67
N THR A 153 22.74 7.67 -22.70
CA THR A 153 23.80 7.41 -23.68
C THR A 153 25.16 7.65 -23.03
N LEU A 154 26.10 6.73 -23.24
CA LEU A 154 27.47 6.85 -22.73
C LEU A 154 28.24 7.88 -23.57
N LEU A 155 28.58 9.03 -22.96
CA LEU A 155 29.34 10.10 -23.60
C LEU A 155 30.85 9.88 -23.46
N HIS A 156 31.28 9.46 -22.28
CA HIS A 156 32.69 9.29 -21.95
C HIS A 156 32.90 8.15 -20.96
N ALA A 157 34.00 7.43 -21.12
CA ALA A 157 34.46 6.41 -20.19
C ALA A 157 35.98 6.46 -20.10
N GLU A 158 36.52 6.47 -18.88
CA GLU A 158 37.95 6.54 -18.60
C GLU A 158 38.28 5.53 -17.48
N PRO A 159 38.80 4.33 -17.82
CA PRO A 159 39.34 3.40 -16.83
C PRO A 159 40.67 3.91 -16.27
N HIS A 160 41.11 3.34 -15.16
CA HIS A 160 42.40 3.71 -14.57
C HIS A 160 43.57 3.49 -15.57
N PRO A 161 44.48 4.46 -15.78
CA PRO A 161 45.50 4.40 -16.84
C PRO A 161 46.46 3.20 -16.76
N SER A 162 46.71 2.68 -15.54
CA SER A 162 47.59 1.52 -15.37
C SER A 162 47.02 0.21 -15.92
N LEU A 163 45.72 0.18 -16.28
CA LEU A 163 45.09 -0.98 -16.91
C LEU A 163 45.35 -1.03 -18.43
N GLY A 164 45.70 0.11 -19.07
CA GLY A 164 45.93 0.18 -20.52
C GLY A 164 44.69 -0.15 -21.36
N LEU A 165 43.50 0.21 -20.86
CA LEU A 165 42.20 -0.10 -21.46
C LEU A 165 41.56 1.08 -22.21
N GLU A 166 42.34 2.09 -22.59
CA GLU A 166 41.84 3.32 -23.25
C GLU A 166 41.19 3.01 -24.60
N ASN A 167 41.76 2.07 -25.36
CA ASN A 167 41.19 1.62 -26.63
C ASN A 167 39.84 0.91 -26.44
N CYS A 168 39.70 0.10 -25.38
CA CYS A 168 38.44 -0.54 -25.02
C CYS A 168 37.40 0.49 -24.58
N ALA A 169 37.82 1.56 -23.90
CA ALA A 169 36.95 2.65 -23.51
C ALA A 169 36.42 3.44 -24.70
N ALA A 170 37.30 3.81 -25.64
CA ALA A 170 36.89 4.44 -26.90
C ALA A 170 35.92 3.54 -27.68
N GLN A 171 36.16 2.22 -27.69
CA GLN A 171 35.26 1.26 -28.33
C GLN A 171 33.89 1.17 -27.63
N ALA A 172 33.85 1.12 -26.29
CA ALA A 172 32.62 1.06 -25.50
C ALA A 172 31.74 2.30 -25.77
N VAL A 173 32.34 3.50 -25.80
CA VAL A 173 31.63 4.75 -26.16
C VAL A 173 31.13 4.71 -27.61
N ALA A 174 31.98 4.27 -28.56
CA ALA A 174 31.60 4.20 -29.97
C ALA A 174 30.45 3.21 -30.23
N GLN A 175 30.36 2.13 -29.46
CA GLN A 175 29.35 1.08 -29.60
C GLN A 175 28.15 1.27 -28.66
N GLN A 176 28.20 2.24 -27.75
CA GLN A 176 27.19 2.41 -26.69
C GLN A 176 27.01 1.14 -25.84
N ASP A 177 28.11 0.42 -25.60
CA ASP A 177 28.12 -0.81 -24.83
C ASP A 177 29.05 -0.64 -23.62
N PHE A 178 28.47 -0.09 -22.55
CA PHE A 178 29.19 0.09 -21.30
C PHE A 178 29.66 -1.25 -20.71
N ALA A 179 28.91 -2.34 -20.88
CA ALA A 179 29.17 -3.61 -20.19
C ALA A 179 30.53 -4.25 -20.57
N ILE A 180 31.05 -3.92 -21.76
CA ILE A 180 32.38 -4.35 -22.19
C ILE A 180 33.45 -3.85 -21.21
N LEU A 181 33.38 -2.60 -20.76
CA LEU A 181 34.46 -2.00 -20.00
C LEU A 181 34.64 -2.63 -18.60
N PRO A 182 33.60 -2.73 -17.75
CA PRO A 182 33.71 -3.39 -16.45
C PRO A 182 34.17 -4.84 -16.57
N THR A 183 33.73 -5.55 -17.61
CA THR A 183 34.17 -6.91 -17.90
C THR A 183 35.68 -6.98 -18.16
N MET A 184 36.21 -6.08 -18.99
CA MET A 184 37.65 -6.03 -19.30
C MET A 184 38.49 -5.61 -18.09
N VAL A 185 38.02 -4.62 -17.32
CA VAL A 185 38.67 -4.25 -16.05
C VAL A 185 38.72 -5.44 -15.10
N TRP A 186 37.61 -6.15 -14.92
CA TRP A 186 37.54 -7.32 -14.05
C TRP A 186 38.48 -8.45 -14.48
N ASN A 187 38.54 -8.75 -15.78
CA ASN A 187 39.46 -9.77 -16.30
C ASN A 187 40.92 -9.39 -16.02
N HIS A 188 41.29 -8.12 -16.22
CA HIS A 188 42.62 -7.62 -15.89
C HIS A 188 42.95 -7.75 -14.40
N LEU A 189 42.00 -7.44 -13.52
CA LEU A 189 42.16 -7.60 -12.06
C LEU A 189 42.34 -9.09 -11.68
N CYS A 190 41.57 -9.98 -12.29
CA CYS A 190 41.69 -11.43 -12.09
C CYS A 190 43.05 -11.96 -12.56
N ASP A 191 43.59 -11.43 -13.65
CA ASP A 191 44.90 -11.85 -14.17
C ASP A 191 46.07 -11.27 -13.38
N ALA A 192 45.96 -10.01 -12.92
CA ALA A 192 46.96 -9.39 -12.05
C ALA A 192 47.15 -10.16 -10.74
N GLY A 193 46.07 -10.67 -10.15
CA GLY A 193 46.12 -11.49 -8.94
C GLY A 193 46.88 -12.81 -9.10
N LYS A 194 46.94 -13.38 -10.30
CA LYS A 194 47.66 -14.65 -10.58
C LYS A 194 49.18 -14.46 -10.68
N ILE A 195 49.64 -13.25 -10.99
CA ILE A 195 51.07 -12.95 -11.20
C ILE A 195 51.81 -12.80 -9.85
N GLY A 196 51.09 -12.48 -8.77
CA GLY A 196 51.64 -12.31 -7.42
C GLY A 196 51.71 -13.59 -6.57
N SER A 197 51.04 -14.68 -6.96
CA SER A 197 51.17 -15.97 -6.26
C SER A 197 52.46 -16.66 -6.71
N SER A 198 53.54 -16.47 -5.96
CA SER A 198 54.81 -17.18 -6.17
C SER A 198 54.55 -18.68 -6.29
N PRO A 199 55.09 -19.37 -7.33
CA PRO A 199 54.94 -20.81 -7.49
C PRO A 199 55.56 -21.64 -6.35
N GLU A 200 56.29 -21.02 -5.41
CA GLU A 200 56.85 -21.71 -4.25
C GLU A 200 55.80 -22.15 -3.21
N ASP A 201 54.63 -21.51 -3.13
CA ASP A 201 53.58 -21.92 -2.18
C ASP A 201 52.68 -23.06 -2.67
N ALA A 202 52.73 -23.40 -3.97
CA ALA A 202 51.97 -24.50 -4.57
C ALA A 202 52.55 -25.90 -4.26
N LEU A 203 53.71 -25.97 -3.60
CA LEU A 203 54.37 -27.22 -3.20
C LEU A 203 54.32 -27.48 -1.69
N SER A 204 53.35 -26.91 -0.96
CA SER A 204 53.04 -27.41 0.37
C SER A 204 52.59 -28.88 0.26
N PRO A 205 53.40 -29.85 0.75
CA PRO A 205 53.08 -31.26 0.61
C PRO A 205 51.76 -31.52 1.33
N LEU A 206 50.85 -32.23 0.67
CA LEU A 206 49.69 -32.89 1.27
C LEU A 206 50.08 -33.44 2.65
N GLN A 207 49.77 -32.71 3.71
CA GLN A 207 49.89 -33.25 5.06
C GLN A 207 48.93 -34.44 5.10
N PRO A 208 49.42 -35.67 5.31
CA PRO A 208 48.56 -36.83 5.38
C PRO A 208 47.59 -36.58 6.53
N MET A 209 46.29 -36.59 6.22
CA MET A 209 45.24 -36.59 7.23
C MET A 209 45.48 -37.79 8.15
N GLN A 210 46.11 -37.55 9.29
CA GLN A 210 46.21 -38.55 10.34
C GLN A 210 44.79 -38.76 10.86
N GLY A 211 44.26 -39.94 10.54
CA GLY A 211 42.90 -40.33 10.81
C GLY A 211 42.59 -40.25 12.31
N ALA A 212 41.51 -39.56 12.63
CA ALA A 212 40.76 -39.83 13.84
C ALA A 212 39.82 -41.02 13.56
N ARG A 213 40.38 -42.22 13.72
CA ARG A 213 39.61 -43.41 14.07
C ARG A 213 39.09 -43.24 15.51
N GLY A 214 37.85 -43.65 15.73
CA GLY A 214 37.34 -44.02 17.05
C GLY A 214 36.28 -43.05 17.57
N GLY A 215 35.10 -43.48 17.95
CA GLY A 215 34.63 -44.85 18.12
C GLY A 215 33.16 -44.88 18.56
N ALA A 216 32.60 -46.07 18.35
CA ALA A 216 31.44 -46.72 18.97
C ALA A 216 30.22 -45.84 19.33
#